data_AF-A0AAX1N609-F1
#
_entry.id   AF-A0AAX1N609-F1
#
_cell.length_a   1.000
_cell.length_b   1.000
_cell.length_c   1.000
_cell.angle_alpha   90.00
_cell.angle_beta   90.00
_cell.angle_gamma   90.00
#
_symmetry.space_group_name_H-M   'P 1'
#
loop_
_entity.id
_entity.type
_entity.pdbx_description
1 polymer ?
#
loop_
_entity_poly.entity_id
_entity_poly.type
_entity_poly.pdbx_seq_one_letter_code
_entity_poly.pdbx_strand_id
1 'polypeptide(L)'
;MLNKYFYITLFLFFTLNIQAQTPYVKVGIEVLKDQNFKALEGKRVGLVTNPTGIDINFTSTIDILHQAANVNLTALYGPEHGARGDTDAGAHVDSYLDKTTGLNVFSLYGKTRKPTPKMLENVDVIVYDIQDIGVRSYTFISTLGLVMEAAAENGKEVIVLDRPNPLGGKKVEGNIVMEGYFSFVSQFPIPYIYGLTVGELAYMMNHEGWLKGGKKCKLKVIPMKGWKRSMRFQDTGRAWVPSSPHIPNVQTAELYPATGIIGELEASFIGIGYTLPFGVFASEWINGLKYAEALNALHLDGVHFRQITFTPYYKDKKGKKLYGVQVYITDYDKVRLSEIQFHALAVLKDLYPDKDLFAGKENRFNMFDKVCGTDLIRTNFTKNYLFDDVKPYWRKDEEAFRKKSAVYMMYR
;
A
#
# COMPACT_ATOMS: atom_id res chain seq x y z
N MET A 1 16.48 -70.62 39.61
CA MET A 1 17.76 -69.90 39.81
C MET A 1 17.99 -68.99 38.62
N LEU A 2 18.13 -67.69 38.91
CA LEU A 2 18.79 -66.64 38.11
C LEU A 2 18.18 -66.27 36.73
N ASN A 3 17.52 -65.09 36.63
CA ASN A 3 18.09 -63.78 36.26
C ASN A 3 18.21 -63.65 34.71
N LYS A 4 17.56 -62.72 34.00
CA LYS A 4 17.69 -61.26 34.12
C LYS A 4 16.81 -60.55 33.06
N TYR A 5 16.17 -59.46 33.48
CA TYR A 5 15.72 -58.28 32.72
C TYR A 5 14.90 -58.48 31.43
N PHE A 6 13.62 -58.09 31.45
CA PHE A 6 13.02 -57.30 30.37
C PHE A 6 11.78 -56.55 30.90
N TYR A 7 12.00 -55.57 31.78
CA TYR A 7 11.01 -54.52 32.03
C TYR A 7 11.11 -53.52 30.88
N ILE A 8 10.31 -53.68 29.83
CA ILE A 8 10.06 -52.60 28.88
C ILE A 8 9.07 -51.66 29.55
N THR A 9 9.61 -50.58 30.12
CA THR A 9 8.87 -49.38 30.46
C THR A 9 8.28 -48.82 29.16
N LEU A 10 6.97 -48.95 28.99
CA LEU A 10 6.22 -48.30 27.92
C LEU A 10 6.11 -46.79 28.25
N PHE A 11 7.20 -46.06 28.02
CA PHE A 11 7.19 -44.60 28.02
C PHE A 11 6.55 -44.15 26.70
N LEU A 12 5.21 -44.02 26.70
CA LEU A 12 4.49 -43.31 25.66
C LEU A 12 4.92 -41.85 25.70
N PHE A 13 5.90 -41.49 24.87
CA PHE A 13 6.12 -40.11 24.46
C PHE A 13 4.91 -39.66 23.64
N PHE A 14 3.90 -39.12 24.32
CA PHE A 14 2.95 -38.23 23.69
C PHE A 14 3.72 -36.96 23.29
N THR A 15 4.34 -36.98 22.11
CA THR A 15 4.72 -35.73 21.45
C THR A 15 3.43 -35.04 21.04
N LEU A 16 2.92 -34.19 21.93
CA LEU A 16 1.99 -33.14 21.54
C LEU A 16 2.71 -32.31 20.48
N ASN A 17 2.44 -32.61 19.21
CA ASN A 17 2.65 -31.67 18.13
C ASN A 17 1.71 -30.50 18.41
N ILE A 18 2.16 -29.55 19.23
CA ILE A 18 1.59 -28.22 19.25
C ILE A 18 1.96 -27.65 17.89
N GLN A 19 1.10 -27.91 16.91
CA GLN A 19 1.11 -27.18 15.67
C GLN A 19 0.81 -25.75 16.08
N ALA A 20 1.86 -24.92 16.16
CA ALA A 20 1.73 -23.52 16.51
C ALA A 20 0.73 -22.93 15.54
N GLN A 21 -0.48 -22.67 16.03
CA GLN A 21 -1.54 -22.08 15.23
C GLN A 21 -0.98 -20.77 14.70
N THR A 22 -0.90 -20.62 13.37
CA THR A 22 -0.38 -19.39 12.76
C THR A 22 -1.11 -18.22 13.42
N PRO A 23 -0.38 -17.29 14.06
CA PRO A 23 -1.02 -16.22 14.81
C PRO A 23 -1.87 -15.41 13.85
N TYR A 24 -3.17 -15.43 14.12
CA TYR A 24 -4.15 -14.84 13.24
C TYR A 24 -4.48 -13.42 13.70
N VAL A 25 -4.31 -12.45 12.80
CA VAL A 25 -4.58 -11.05 13.10
C VAL A 25 -6.05 -10.75 12.92
N LYS A 26 -6.70 -10.31 14.01
CA LYS A 26 -8.08 -9.83 13.99
C LYS A 26 -8.09 -8.35 13.56
N VAL A 27 -8.62 -8.09 12.35
CA VAL A 27 -8.66 -6.73 11.76
C VAL A 27 -9.77 -5.86 12.37
N GLY A 28 -9.75 -4.56 12.09
CA GLY A 28 -10.67 -3.59 12.69
C GLY A 28 -12.16 -3.97 12.57
N ILE A 29 -12.61 -4.50 11.42
CA ILE A 29 -14.01 -4.94 11.25
C ILE A 29 -14.38 -6.10 12.17
N GLU A 30 -13.47 -7.04 12.39
CA GLU A 30 -13.71 -8.17 13.29
C GLU A 30 -13.69 -7.73 14.77
N VAL A 31 -12.81 -6.79 15.12
CA VAL A 31 -12.83 -6.19 16.46
C VAL A 31 -14.10 -5.37 16.70
N LEU A 32 -14.59 -4.66 15.68
CA LEU A 32 -15.86 -3.93 15.75
C LEU A 32 -17.05 -4.88 15.91
N LYS A 33 -17.04 -6.01 15.19
CA LYS A 33 -18.02 -7.11 15.36
C LYS A 33 -18.02 -7.67 16.78
N ASP A 34 -16.83 -7.98 17.34
CA ASP A 34 -16.70 -8.44 18.73
C ASP A 34 -17.29 -7.45 19.74
N GLN A 35 -17.24 -6.15 19.42
CA GLN A 35 -17.81 -5.07 20.25
C GLN A 35 -19.30 -4.83 19.98
N ASN A 36 -19.96 -5.73 19.25
CA ASN A 36 -21.34 -5.61 18.81
C ASN A 36 -21.65 -4.27 18.13
N PHE A 37 -20.70 -3.74 17.34
CA PHE A 37 -20.84 -2.46 16.64
C PHE A 37 -21.16 -1.25 17.53
N LYS A 38 -20.92 -1.33 18.85
CA LYS A 38 -21.31 -0.29 19.84
C LYS A 38 -20.89 1.13 19.47
N ALA A 39 -19.79 1.30 18.73
CA ALA A 39 -19.33 2.62 18.28
C ALA A 39 -20.25 3.29 17.24
N LEU A 40 -21.15 2.53 16.61
CA LEU A 40 -22.03 2.94 15.52
C LEU A 40 -23.51 3.08 15.93
N GLU A 41 -23.88 2.60 17.11
CA GLU A 41 -25.28 2.62 17.58
C GLU A 41 -25.85 4.04 17.60
N GLY A 42 -27.07 4.18 17.09
CA GLY A 42 -27.79 5.46 17.05
C GLY A 42 -27.24 6.49 16.05
N LYS A 43 -26.28 6.12 15.19
CA LYS A 43 -25.68 7.01 14.18
C LYS A 43 -26.05 6.55 12.77
N ARG A 44 -26.22 7.51 11.84
CA ARG A 44 -26.27 7.21 10.41
C ARG A 44 -24.85 7.02 9.89
N VAL A 45 -24.56 5.84 9.35
CA VAL A 45 -23.22 5.39 9.00
C VAL A 45 -23.00 5.56 7.50
N GLY A 46 -21.94 6.29 7.15
CA GLY A 46 -21.35 6.27 5.83
C GLY A 46 -20.14 5.33 5.81
N LEU A 47 -19.93 4.54 4.75
CA LEU A 47 -18.81 3.61 4.66
C LEU A 47 -17.93 3.90 3.44
N VAL A 48 -16.67 4.25 3.68
CA VAL A 48 -15.60 4.30 2.68
C VAL A 48 -14.92 2.94 2.64
N THR A 49 -15.10 2.21 1.54
CA THR A 49 -14.59 0.84 1.39
C THR A 49 -14.35 0.51 -0.07
N ASN A 50 -13.69 -0.63 -0.31
CA ASN A 50 -13.58 -1.28 -1.60
C ASN A 50 -13.63 -2.82 -1.38
N PRO A 51 -13.36 -3.68 -2.40
CA PRO A 51 -13.38 -5.14 -2.23
C PRO A 51 -12.47 -5.70 -1.13
N THR A 52 -11.45 -4.95 -0.69
CA THR A 52 -10.54 -5.40 0.37
C THR A 52 -11.16 -5.29 1.77
N GLY A 53 -12.24 -4.53 1.92
CA GLY A 53 -13.01 -4.37 3.15
C GLY A 53 -13.81 -5.62 3.46
N ILE A 54 -13.13 -6.69 3.89
CA ILE A 54 -13.73 -7.99 4.24
C ILE A 54 -13.27 -8.48 5.62
N ASP A 55 -14.04 -9.41 6.20
CA ASP A 55 -13.66 -10.21 7.38
C ASP A 55 -13.04 -11.58 6.99
N ILE A 56 -12.84 -12.47 7.97
CA ILE A 56 -12.28 -13.82 7.75
C ILE A 56 -13.08 -14.70 6.84
N ASN A 57 -14.39 -14.49 6.79
CA ASN A 57 -15.30 -15.31 6.01
C ASN A 57 -15.47 -14.71 4.60
N PHE A 58 -14.60 -13.78 4.20
CA PHE A 58 -14.70 -13.05 2.93
C PHE A 58 -16.02 -12.27 2.80
N THR A 59 -16.65 -11.93 3.92
CA THR A 59 -17.88 -11.14 3.91
C THR A 59 -17.49 -9.67 3.88
N SER A 60 -18.05 -8.92 2.93
CA SER A 60 -17.80 -7.48 2.80
C SER A 60 -18.28 -6.72 4.03
N THR A 61 -17.52 -5.70 4.44
CA THR A 61 -17.91 -4.74 5.47
C THR A 61 -19.21 -4.03 5.10
N ILE A 62 -19.51 -3.87 3.80
CA ILE A 62 -20.82 -3.37 3.34
C ILE A 62 -21.94 -4.25 3.87
N ASP A 63 -21.83 -5.56 3.62
CA ASP A 63 -22.88 -6.52 3.93
C ASP A 63 -22.95 -6.78 5.45
N ILE A 64 -21.80 -6.81 6.14
CA ILE A 64 -21.72 -6.92 7.60
C ILE A 64 -22.46 -5.76 8.28
N LEU A 65 -22.20 -4.51 7.87
CA LEU A 65 -22.82 -3.35 8.50
C LEU A 65 -24.29 -3.19 8.09
N HIS A 66 -24.66 -3.57 6.87
CA HIS A 66 -26.04 -3.52 6.40
C HIS A 66 -26.94 -4.55 7.12
N GLN A 67 -26.42 -5.73 7.44
CA GLN A 67 -27.17 -6.81 8.12
C GLN A 67 -27.22 -6.64 9.64
N ALA A 68 -26.35 -5.82 10.23
CA ALA A 68 -26.29 -5.61 11.67
C ALA A 68 -27.50 -4.78 12.15
N ALA A 69 -28.39 -5.39 12.94
CA ALA A 69 -29.66 -4.79 13.37
C ALA A 69 -29.51 -3.47 14.15
N ASN A 70 -28.37 -3.23 14.80
CA ASN A 70 -28.08 -2.02 15.56
C ASN A 70 -27.25 -0.98 14.78
N VAL A 71 -27.05 -1.18 13.47
CA VAL A 71 -26.30 -0.28 12.59
C VAL A 71 -27.23 0.29 11.52
N ASN A 72 -27.23 1.60 11.36
CA ASN A 72 -27.98 2.28 10.29
C ASN A 72 -27.02 2.73 9.18
N LEU A 73 -26.71 1.84 8.24
CA LEU A 73 -25.87 2.15 7.08
C LEU A 73 -26.67 2.90 6.01
N THR A 74 -26.26 4.13 5.70
CA THR A 74 -27.04 5.05 4.84
C THR A 74 -26.35 5.46 3.55
N ALA A 75 -25.03 5.33 3.45
CA ALA A 75 -24.26 5.72 2.28
C ALA A 75 -22.97 4.90 2.12
N LEU A 76 -22.57 4.69 0.87
CA LEU A 76 -21.31 4.05 0.49
C LEU A 76 -20.44 5.05 -0.28
N TYR A 77 -19.13 4.94 -0.11
CA TYR A 77 -18.15 5.77 -0.81
C TYR A 77 -17.06 4.87 -1.38
N GLY A 78 -16.98 4.80 -2.71
CA GLY A 78 -15.94 4.04 -3.41
C GLY A 78 -14.76 4.95 -3.76
N PRO A 79 -13.51 4.60 -3.42
CA PRO A 79 -12.32 5.32 -3.88
C PRO A 79 -12.01 4.96 -5.34
N GLU A 80 -10.74 5.06 -5.74
CA GLU A 80 -10.23 4.47 -6.97
C GLU A 80 -10.61 2.97 -7.05
N HIS A 81 -11.10 2.53 -8.22
CA HIS A 81 -11.67 1.18 -8.48
C HIS A 81 -13.07 0.89 -7.91
N GLY A 82 -13.71 1.84 -7.23
CA GLY A 82 -15.10 1.74 -6.76
C GLY A 82 -15.28 0.90 -5.49
N ALA A 83 -16.52 0.84 -4.99
CA ALA A 83 -16.84 0.20 -3.71
C ALA A 83 -16.94 -1.35 -3.81
N ARG A 84 -17.43 -1.86 -4.94
CA ARG A 84 -17.56 -3.30 -5.21
C ARG A 84 -16.51 -3.83 -6.21
N GLY A 85 -15.60 -2.99 -6.70
CA GLY A 85 -14.53 -3.41 -7.61
C GLY A 85 -14.98 -3.69 -9.04
N ASP A 86 -16.16 -3.22 -9.42
CA ASP A 86 -16.79 -3.39 -10.72
C ASP A 86 -16.32 -2.38 -11.77
N THR A 87 -15.26 -1.61 -11.48
CA THR A 87 -14.74 -0.56 -12.37
C THR A 87 -13.23 -0.66 -12.60
N ASP A 88 -12.81 -0.43 -13.84
CA ASP A 88 -11.40 -0.36 -14.25
C ASP A 88 -10.59 0.75 -13.56
N ALA A 89 -9.26 0.55 -13.53
CA ALA A 89 -8.31 1.56 -13.07
C ALA A 89 -8.38 2.85 -13.90
N GLY A 90 -8.56 3.99 -13.23
CA GLY A 90 -8.63 5.30 -13.87
C GLY A 90 -9.97 5.63 -14.55
N ALA A 91 -10.95 4.72 -14.52
CA ALA A 91 -12.27 4.97 -15.11
C ALA A 91 -13.10 5.94 -14.25
N HIS A 92 -13.92 6.76 -14.91
CA HIS A 92 -14.88 7.65 -14.25
C HIS A 92 -16.06 6.82 -13.75
N VAL A 93 -16.32 6.87 -12.45
CA VAL A 93 -17.50 6.23 -11.83
C VAL A 93 -18.45 7.33 -11.42
N ASP A 94 -19.63 7.37 -12.04
CA ASP A 94 -20.74 8.18 -11.55
C ASP A 94 -21.35 7.54 -10.30
N SER A 95 -22.09 8.31 -9.51
CA SER A 95 -22.77 7.73 -8.35
C SER A 95 -23.85 6.74 -8.81
N TYR A 96 -23.97 5.61 -8.13
CA TYR A 96 -24.87 4.52 -8.51
C TYR A 96 -25.54 3.89 -7.29
N LEU A 97 -26.53 3.02 -7.52
CA LEU A 97 -27.15 2.23 -6.44
C LEU A 97 -26.48 0.87 -6.34
N ASP A 98 -26.02 0.52 -5.14
CA ASP A 98 -25.55 -0.83 -4.84
C ASP A 98 -26.72 -1.80 -4.94
N LYS A 99 -26.65 -2.77 -5.84
CA LYS A 99 -27.77 -3.68 -6.14
C LYS A 99 -28.16 -4.57 -4.96
N THR A 100 -27.21 -4.87 -4.07
CA THR A 100 -27.42 -5.77 -2.92
C THR A 100 -28.14 -5.04 -1.78
N THR A 101 -27.72 -3.82 -1.48
CA THR A 101 -28.20 -3.05 -0.32
C THR A 101 -29.22 -1.96 -0.67
N GLY A 102 -29.33 -1.57 -1.94
CA GLY A 102 -30.14 -0.44 -2.40
C GLY A 102 -29.58 0.94 -2.03
N LEU A 103 -28.36 1.01 -1.46
CA LEU A 103 -27.75 2.26 -1.00
C LEU A 103 -27.06 3.02 -2.13
N ASN A 104 -27.01 4.35 -2.01
CA ASN A 104 -26.20 5.19 -2.89
C ASN A 104 -24.71 4.95 -2.64
N VAL A 105 -23.98 4.72 -3.73
CA VAL A 105 -22.52 4.66 -3.79
C VAL A 105 -22.01 5.94 -4.45
N PHE A 106 -21.27 6.75 -3.70
CA PHE A 106 -20.61 7.95 -4.20
C PHE A 106 -19.16 7.63 -4.61
N SER A 107 -18.75 8.11 -5.77
CA SER A 107 -17.36 8.02 -6.21
C SER A 107 -16.50 9.10 -5.55
N LEU A 108 -15.40 8.67 -4.93
CA LEU A 108 -14.34 9.51 -4.36
C LEU A 108 -13.09 9.52 -5.27
N TYR A 109 -13.30 9.48 -6.59
CA TYR A 109 -12.24 9.52 -7.59
C TYR A 109 -12.54 10.52 -8.72
N GLY A 110 -11.55 10.81 -9.56
CA GLY A 110 -11.68 11.75 -10.68
C GLY A 110 -11.95 13.19 -10.21
N LYS A 111 -13.09 13.76 -10.61
CA LYS A 111 -13.47 15.15 -10.29
C LYS A 111 -13.78 15.36 -8.81
N THR A 112 -14.20 14.31 -8.10
CA THR A 112 -14.63 14.39 -6.71
C THR A 112 -13.84 13.40 -5.88
N ARG A 113 -12.70 13.83 -5.32
CA ARG A 113 -11.84 13.00 -4.46
C ARG A 113 -12.12 13.17 -2.96
N LYS A 114 -12.82 14.24 -2.61
CA LYS A 114 -13.21 14.61 -1.25
C LYS A 114 -14.74 14.59 -1.18
N PRO A 115 -15.35 13.95 -0.16
CA PRO A 115 -16.80 14.00 0.01
C PRO A 115 -17.31 15.44 0.06
N THR A 116 -18.36 15.74 -0.69
CA THR A 116 -19.01 17.06 -0.62
C THR A 116 -19.96 17.13 0.57
N PRO A 117 -20.32 18.33 1.07
CA PRO A 117 -21.34 18.47 2.13
C PRO A 117 -22.63 17.74 1.79
N LYS A 118 -23.08 17.80 0.52
CA LYS A 118 -24.28 17.09 0.03
C LYS A 118 -24.18 15.58 0.22
N MET A 119 -23.02 15.00 -0.07
CA MET A 119 -22.77 13.57 0.11
C MET A 119 -22.75 13.16 1.59
N LEU A 120 -22.61 14.10 2.54
CA LEU A 120 -22.53 13.85 3.99
C LEU A 120 -23.80 14.24 4.76
N GLU A 121 -24.86 14.74 4.10
CA GLU A 121 -26.09 15.19 4.76
C GLU A 121 -26.75 14.08 5.59
N ASN A 122 -26.73 12.86 5.06
CA ASN A 122 -27.36 11.68 5.66
C ASN A 122 -26.41 10.80 6.48
N VAL A 123 -25.28 11.36 6.92
CA VAL A 123 -24.23 10.65 7.66
C VAL A 123 -23.85 11.43 8.91
N ASP A 124 -23.71 10.73 10.03
CA ASP A 124 -23.22 11.25 11.31
C ASP A 124 -21.78 10.77 11.59
N VAL A 125 -21.46 9.55 11.15
CA VAL A 125 -20.15 8.93 11.25
C VAL A 125 -19.72 8.29 9.94
N ILE A 126 -18.48 8.52 9.53
CA ILE A 126 -17.87 7.91 8.37
C ILE A 126 -16.92 6.81 8.83
N VAL A 127 -17.19 5.57 8.45
CA VAL A 127 -16.31 4.42 8.66
C VAL A 127 -15.37 4.29 7.46
N TYR A 128 -14.08 4.08 7.71
CA TYR A 128 -13.08 3.77 6.68
C TYR A 128 -12.56 2.34 6.89
N ASP A 129 -12.65 1.50 5.87
CA ASP A 129 -12.16 0.11 5.91
C ASP A 129 -11.57 -0.31 4.56
N ILE A 130 -10.27 -0.07 4.37
CA ILE A 130 -9.56 -0.38 3.12
C ILE A 130 -8.15 -0.90 3.42
N GLN A 131 -7.75 -1.97 2.74
CA GLN A 131 -6.38 -2.47 2.74
C GLN A 131 -5.49 -1.64 1.80
N ASP A 132 -4.63 -0.82 2.39
CA ASP A 132 -3.53 -0.11 1.75
C ASP A 132 -2.28 -1.02 1.57
N ILE A 133 -1.23 -0.54 0.89
CA ILE A 133 0.05 -1.23 0.67
C ILE A 133 1.26 -0.62 1.41
N GLY A 134 1.10 0.44 2.21
CA GLY A 134 2.19 1.02 2.99
C GLY A 134 3.11 1.98 2.22
N VAL A 135 2.65 2.49 1.06
CA VAL A 135 3.44 3.33 0.16
C VAL A 135 2.69 4.63 -0.17
N ARG A 136 3.37 5.76 -0.05
CA ARG A 136 2.78 7.11 -0.12
C ARG A 136 2.01 7.41 -1.40
N SER A 137 2.46 6.87 -2.53
CA SER A 137 1.79 7.08 -3.83
C SER A 137 0.56 6.23 -4.05
N TYR A 138 0.24 5.32 -3.11
CA TYR A 138 -0.98 4.54 -3.15
C TYR A 138 -2.15 5.34 -2.55
N THR A 139 -3.08 5.75 -3.40
CA THR A 139 -3.97 6.90 -3.16
C THR A 139 -5.06 6.69 -2.11
N PHE A 140 -5.24 5.47 -1.58
CA PHE A 140 -6.25 5.19 -0.56
C PHE A 140 -6.01 5.96 0.74
N ILE A 141 -4.74 6.22 1.12
CA ILE A 141 -4.43 7.07 2.27
C ILE A 141 -4.70 8.55 2.00
N SER A 142 -4.56 9.00 0.74
CA SER A 142 -4.97 10.34 0.32
C SER A 142 -6.48 10.50 0.42
N THR A 143 -7.26 9.49 0.00
CA THR A 143 -8.71 9.45 0.22
C THR A 143 -9.06 9.51 1.70
N LEU A 144 -8.37 8.76 2.57
CA LEU A 144 -8.60 8.79 4.02
C LEU A 144 -8.44 10.20 4.59
N GLY A 145 -7.34 10.90 4.29
CA GLY A 145 -7.16 12.25 4.81
C GLY A 145 -8.15 13.27 4.24
N LEU A 146 -8.55 13.15 2.97
CA LEU A 146 -9.62 13.99 2.40
C LEU A 146 -10.99 13.72 3.04
N VAL A 147 -11.29 12.46 3.38
CA VAL A 147 -12.49 12.09 4.15
C VAL A 147 -12.44 12.69 5.56
N MET A 148 -11.30 12.61 6.24
CA MET A 148 -11.11 13.23 7.56
C MET A 148 -11.25 14.75 7.51
N GLU A 149 -10.72 15.40 6.48
CA GLU A 149 -10.87 16.84 6.25
C GLU A 149 -12.33 17.22 6.03
N ALA A 150 -13.04 16.50 5.15
CA ALA A 150 -14.47 16.74 4.91
C ALA A 150 -15.31 16.51 6.19
N ALA A 151 -14.98 15.48 6.97
CA ALA A 151 -15.64 15.22 8.24
C ALA A 151 -15.41 16.35 9.25
N ALA A 152 -14.16 16.82 9.40
CA ALA A 152 -13.82 17.94 10.27
C ALA A 152 -14.54 19.24 9.86
N GLU A 153 -14.70 19.48 8.56
CA GLU A 153 -15.44 20.63 8.03
C GLU A 153 -16.95 20.58 8.28
N ASN A 154 -17.53 19.39 8.35
CA ASN A 154 -18.98 19.18 8.43
C ASN A 154 -19.43 18.63 9.80
N GLY A 155 -18.56 18.68 10.81
CA GLY A 155 -18.87 18.22 12.17
C GLY A 155 -19.18 16.72 12.28
N LYS A 156 -18.58 15.90 11.41
CA LYS A 156 -18.80 14.44 11.37
C LYS A 156 -17.70 13.69 12.14
N GLU A 157 -18.04 12.51 12.65
CA GLU A 157 -17.07 11.58 13.23
C GLU A 157 -16.43 10.71 12.15
N VAL A 158 -15.17 10.33 12.31
CA VAL A 158 -14.51 9.30 11.48
C VAL A 158 -14.08 8.14 12.35
N ILE A 159 -14.41 6.92 11.92
CA ILE A 159 -13.96 5.67 12.52
C ILE A 159 -13.10 4.91 11.51
N VAL A 160 -11.82 4.70 11.82
CA VAL A 160 -10.94 3.86 11.00
C VAL A 160 -10.94 2.44 11.54
N LEU A 161 -11.32 1.47 10.71
CA LEU A 161 -11.15 0.05 10.99
C LEU A 161 -9.74 -0.33 10.56
N ASP A 162 -8.85 -0.51 11.52
CA ASP A 162 -7.44 -0.59 11.19
C ASP A 162 -7.09 -1.93 10.52
N ARG A 163 -6.09 -1.89 9.63
CA ARG A 163 -5.62 -3.03 8.82
C ARG A 163 -4.10 -3.11 8.82
N PRO A 164 -3.52 -4.32 8.59
CA PRO A 164 -2.07 -4.51 8.55
C PRO A 164 -1.43 -3.62 7.49
N ASN A 165 -0.30 -3.00 7.79
CA ASN A 165 0.59 -2.52 6.73
C ASN A 165 1.27 -3.74 6.09
N PRO A 166 1.11 -3.99 4.77
CA PRO A 166 1.66 -5.20 4.16
C PRO A 166 3.18 -5.29 4.18
N LEU A 167 3.85 -4.13 4.24
CA LEU A 167 5.31 -3.98 4.37
C LEU A 167 5.79 -4.05 5.83
N GLY A 168 4.88 -4.33 6.76
CA GLY A 168 5.14 -4.28 8.19
C GLY A 168 5.30 -2.86 8.73
N GLY A 169 5.57 -2.77 10.03
CA GLY A 169 5.73 -1.50 10.76
C GLY A 169 7.19 -1.06 10.92
N LYS A 170 8.16 -1.73 10.28
CA LYS A 170 9.59 -1.46 10.50
C LYS A 170 10.26 -0.69 9.38
N LYS A 171 9.84 -0.85 8.12
CA LYS A 171 10.48 -0.12 7.02
C LYS A 171 9.98 1.32 6.96
N VAL A 172 10.93 2.23 6.85
CA VAL A 172 10.71 3.66 6.55
C VAL A 172 11.79 4.02 5.55
N GLU A 173 11.40 4.44 4.35
CA GLU A 173 12.30 4.74 3.24
C GLU A 173 11.83 5.96 2.47
N GLY A 174 12.78 6.81 2.05
CA GLY A 174 12.52 7.99 1.22
C GLY A 174 12.25 9.27 2.00
N ASN A 175 12.43 10.41 1.33
CA ASN A 175 12.23 11.73 1.92
C ASN A 175 10.74 12.03 2.12
N ILE A 176 10.45 12.98 3.02
CA ILE A 176 9.10 13.56 3.12
C ILE A 176 8.79 14.42 1.89
N VAL A 177 7.50 14.61 1.62
CA VAL A 177 7.04 15.51 0.55
C VAL A 177 7.38 16.96 0.90
N MET A 178 7.97 17.68 -0.06
CA MET A 178 8.22 19.11 0.05
C MET A 178 7.00 19.94 -0.34
N GLU A 179 6.94 21.16 0.17
CA GLU A 179 6.00 22.18 -0.31
C GLU A 179 6.11 22.33 -1.84
N GLY A 180 4.97 22.54 -2.50
CA GLY A 180 4.88 22.54 -3.98
C GLY A 180 4.76 21.15 -4.63
N TYR A 181 5.08 20.06 -3.91
CA TYR A 181 4.94 18.68 -4.40
C TYR A 181 3.76 17.92 -3.79
N PHE A 182 2.98 18.54 -2.93
CA PHE A 182 1.73 17.96 -2.42
C PHE A 182 0.74 17.75 -3.55
N SER A 183 0.26 16.51 -3.67
CA SER A 183 -0.73 16.10 -4.66
C SER A 183 -1.47 14.86 -4.19
N PHE A 184 -2.42 14.36 -4.97
CA PHE A 184 -3.16 13.14 -4.59
C PHE A 184 -2.29 11.88 -4.47
N VAL A 185 -1.11 11.84 -5.10
CA VAL A 185 -0.11 10.74 -4.98
C VAL A 185 1.01 11.06 -3.97
N SER A 186 0.90 12.17 -3.26
CA SER A 186 1.90 12.72 -2.35
C SER A 186 1.26 13.66 -1.34
N GLN A 187 0.15 13.22 -0.75
CA GLN A 187 -0.80 14.12 -0.09
C GLN A 187 -0.32 14.63 1.28
N PHE A 188 0.60 13.91 1.93
CA PHE A 188 1.05 14.20 3.30
C PHE A 188 2.57 14.19 3.40
N PRO A 189 3.15 14.93 4.38
CA PRO A 189 4.60 15.02 4.58
C PRO A 189 5.14 13.76 5.29
N ILE A 190 4.99 12.62 4.63
CA ILE A 190 5.47 11.30 5.08
C ILE A 190 6.53 10.77 4.10
N PRO A 191 7.46 9.89 4.55
CA PRO A 191 8.35 9.13 3.68
C PRO A 191 7.62 8.32 2.61
N TYR A 192 8.33 7.88 1.57
CA TYR A 192 7.74 7.10 0.49
C TYR A 192 7.19 5.75 0.98
N ILE A 193 7.97 5.02 1.77
CA ILE A 193 7.49 3.93 2.63
C ILE A 193 7.43 4.49 4.04
N TYR A 194 6.24 4.57 4.64
CA TYR A 194 6.05 5.28 5.91
C TYR A 194 5.92 4.38 7.13
N GLY A 195 5.73 3.06 6.94
CA GLY A 195 5.81 2.08 8.02
C GLY A 195 4.75 2.22 9.12
N LEU A 196 3.58 2.77 8.83
CA LEU A 196 2.45 2.88 9.77
C LEU A 196 1.25 2.11 9.23
N THR A 197 0.34 1.69 10.11
CA THR A 197 -0.99 1.25 9.67
C THR A 197 -1.84 2.46 9.24
N VAL A 198 -2.97 2.22 8.57
CA VAL A 198 -3.89 3.31 8.19
C VAL A 198 -4.49 4.01 9.42
N GLY A 199 -4.71 3.29 10.51
CA GLY A 199 -5.15 3.84 11.80
C GLY A 199 -4.10 4.70 12.48
N GLU A 200 -2.85 4.22 12.55
CA GLU A 200 -1.71 4.99 13.07
C GLU A 200 -1.49 6.26 12.25
N LEU A 201 -1.54 6.16 10.92
CA LEU A 201 -1.42 7.30 10.01
C LEU A 201 -2.57 8.30 10.18
N ALA A 202 -3.82 7.84 10.30
CA ALA A 202 -4.96 8.72 10.59
C ALA A 202 -4.77 9.49 11.90
N TYR A 203 -4.31 8.80 12.94
CA TYR A 203 -4.06 9.42 14.22
C TYR A 203 -2.95 10.48 14.13
N MET A 204 -1.86 10.19 13.43
CA MET A 204 -0.78 11.12 13.15
C MET A 204 -1.25 12.34 12.34
N MET A 205 -1.96 12.13 11.21
CA MET A 205 -2.52 13.21 10.37
C MET A 205 -3.35 14.20 11.20
N ASN A 206 -4.19 13.66 12.09
CA ASN A 206 -5.09 14.46 12.91
C ASN A 206 -4.36 15.22 14.03
N HIS A 207 -3.37 14.59 14.67
CA HIS A 207 -2.64 15.20 15.78
C HIS A 207 -1.71 16.31 15.29
N GLU A 208 -0.98 16.05 14.20
CA GLU A 208 -0.01 16.95 13.57
C GLU A 208 -0.67 18.12 12.80
N GLY A 209 -2.00 18.11 12.65
CA GLY A 209 -2.72 19.18 11.96
C GLY A 209 -2.46 19.21 10.45
N TRP A 210 -2.27 18.04 9.82
CA TRP A 210 -2.02 17.93 8.38
C TRP A 210 -3.28 18.07 7.51
N LEU A 211 -4.47 18.05 8.11
CA LEU A 211 -5.71 18.37 7.40
C LEU A 211 -5.74 19.87 7.08
N LYS A 212 -6.38 20.24 5.97
CA LYS A 212 -6.42 21.64 5.50
C LYS A 212 -6.83 22.61 6.61
N GLY A 213 -6.05 23.69 6.75
CA GLY A 213 -6.27 24.72 7.76
C GLY A 213 -5.99 24.27 9.20
N GLY A 214 -5.25 23.17 9.41
CA GLY A 214 -4.93 22.66 10.74
C GLY A 214 -6.13 22.06 11.47
N LYS A 215 -7.21 21.74 10.74
CA LYS A 215 -8.43 21.18 11.33
C LYS A 215 -8.17 19.82 11.96
N LYS A 216 -8.93 19.51 13.00
CA LYS A 216 -8.94 18.19 13.63
C LYS A 216 -10.33 17.57 13.49
N CYS A 217 -10.36 16.34 12.99
CA CYS A 217 -11.56 15.52 12.92
C CYS A 217 -11.81 14.85 14.28
N LYS A 218 -13.09 14.61 14.62
CA LYS A 218 -13.45 13.69 15.69
C LYS A 218 -13.14 12.27 15.23
N LEU A 219 -11.92 11.82 15.50
CA LEU A 219 -11.37 10.55 15.02
C LEU A 219 -11.43 9.48 16.12
N LYS A 220 -11.86 8.28 15.75
CA LYS A 220 -11.67 7.05 16.52
C LYS A 220 -11.02 5.99 15.63
N VAL A 221 -10.12 5.20 16.18
CA VAL A 221 -9.54 4.04 15.51
C VAL A 221 -10.00 2.79 16.25
N ILE A 222 -10.41 1.76 15.49
CA ILE A 222 -10.64 0.41 16.02
C ILE A 222 -9.37 -0.38 15.75
N PRO A 223 -8.46 -0.52 16.75
CA PRO A 223 -7.18 -1.17 16.53
C PRO A 223 -7.36 -2.67 16.31
N MET A 224 -6.44 -3.26 15.55
CA MET A 224 -6.36 -4.70 15.37
C MET A 224 -5.98 -5.41 16.68
N LYS A 225 -6.22 -6.73 16.74
CA LYS A 225 -5.64 -7.60 17.76
C LYS A 225 -4.68 -8.59 17.12
N GLY A 226 -3.49 -8.74 17.72
CA GLY A 226 -2.49 -9.73 17.32
C GLY A 226 -1.46 -9.23 16.29
N TRP A 227 -1.72 -8.13 15.58
CA TRP A 227 -0.71 -7.55 14.67
C TRP A 227 0.47 -6.99 15.47
N LYS A 228 1.67 -7.21 14.96
CA LYS A 228 2.93 -6.69 15.49
C LYS A 228 3.68 -5.98 14.38
N ARG A 229 4.51 -5.00 14.71
CA ARG A 229 5.26 -4.23 13.71
C ARG A 229 6.23 -5.09 12.89
N SER A 230 6.65 -6.24 13.42
CA SER A 230 7.49 -7.21 12.71
C SER A 230 6.74 -8.05 11.67
N MET A 231 5.42 -8.06 11.67
CA MET A 231 4.62 -8.85 10.74
C MET A 231 4.49 -8.13 9.40
N ARG A 232 4.88 -8.82 8.32
CA ARG A 232 4.39 -8.53 6.97
C ARG A 232 3.02 -9.17 6.77
N PHE A 233 2.36 -8.88 5.65
CA PHE A 233 1.02 -9.41 5.40
C PHE A 233 0.97 -10.95 5.42
N GLN A 234 1.96 -11.65 4.86
CA GLN A 234 2.00 -13.12 4.91
C GLN A 234 2.05 -13.71 6.33
N ASP A 235 2.53 -12.94 7.32
CA ASP A 235 2.64 -13.38 8.70
C ASP A 235 1.32 -13.25 9.47
N THR A 236 0.31 -12.62 8.88
CA THR A 236 -0.96 -12.27 9.56
C THR A 236 -1.99 -13.39 9.56
N GLY A 237 -1.77 -14.44 8.77
CA GLY A 237 -2.77 -15.49 8.52
C GLY A 237 -3.98 -15.03 7.70
N ARG A 238 -3.91 -13.86 7.05
CA ARG A 238 -5.01 -13.28 6.27
C ARG A 238 -4.89 -13.61 4.79
N ALA A 239 -6.02 -13.73 4.11
CA ALA A 239 -6.06 -13.82 2.66
C ALA A 239 -5.85 -12.44 2.03
N TRP A 240 -5.07 -12.37 0.95
CA TRP A 240 -4.89 -11.16 0.16
C TRP A 240 -6.03 -11.03 -0.85
N VAL A 241 -6.80 -9.95 -0.74
CA VAL A 241 -7.66 -9.48 -1.83
C VAL A 241 -6.84 -8.48 -2.65
N PRO A 242 -6.80 -8.59 -3.99
CA PRO A 242 -6.14 -7.61 -4.83
C PRO A 242 -6.52 -6.18 -4.44
N SER A 243 -5.55 -5.42 -3.93
CA SER A 243 -5.80 -4.05 -3.45
C SER A 243 -6.11 -3.11 -4.63
N SER A 244 -5.57 -3.42 -5.81
CA SER A 244 -5.93 -2.86 -7.11
C SER A 244 -5.61 -3.90 -8.20
N PRO A 245 -6.07 -3.73 -9.47
CA PRO A 245 -5.85 -4.72 -10.52
C PRO A 245 -4.38 -5.08 -10.78
N HIS A 246 -3.45 -4.14 -10.51
CA HIS A 246 -2.01 -4.37 -10.68
C HIS A 246 -1.28 -4.72 -9.38
N ILE A 247 -1.98 -4.89 -8.25
CA ILE A 247 -1.44 -5.48 -7.01
C ILE A 247 -2.21 -6.79 -6.69
N PRO A 248 -2.11 -7.82 -7.54
CA PRO A 248 -2.94 -9.03 -7.43
C PRO A 248 -2.54 -9.95 -6.26
N ASN A 249 -1.32 -9.83 -5.76
CA ASN A 249 -0.80 -10.62 -4.65
C ASN A 249 0.04 -9.77 -3.68
N VAL A 250 0.29 -10.32 -2.50
CA VAL A 250 1.07 -9.66 -1.45
C VAL A 250 2.49 -9.33 -1.89
N GLN A 251 3.15 -10.20 -2.68
CA GLN A 251 4.51 -9.97 -3.16
C GLN A 251 4.57 -8.72 -4.06
N THR A 252 3.52 -8.47 -4.83
CA THR A 252 3.42 -7.25 -5.64
C THR A 252 3.37 -5.98 -4.78
N ALA A 253 2.86 -6.02 -3.55
CA ALA A 253 2.92 -4.88 -2.64
C ALA A 253 4.37 -4.53 -2.24
N GLU A 254 5.24 -5.53 -2.09
CA GLU A 254 6.68 -5.34 -1.84
C GLU A 254 7.43 -4.82 -3.08
N LEU A 255 7.01 -5.24 -4.27
CA LEU A 255 7.60 -4.84 -5.54
C LEU A 255 7.14 -3.47 -6.03
N TYR A 256 5.93 -3.03 -5.64
CA TYR A 256 5.42 -1.70 -5.98
C TYR A 256 6.41 -0.57 -5.64
N PRO A 257 6.92 -0.44 -4.40
CA PRO A 257 7.89 0.61 -4.12
C PRO A 257 9.23 0.39 -4.82
N ALA A 258 9.55 -0.84 -5.22
CA ALA A 258 10.80 -1.19 -5.89
C ALA A 258 10.89 -0.76 -7.35
N THR A 259 9.76 -0.54 -8.02
CA THR A 259 9.74 -0.16 -9.45
C THR A 259 8.74 0.95 -9.79
N GLY A 260 7.84 1.30 -8.86
CA GLY A 260 6.66 2.12 -9.14
C GLY A 260 6.97 3.55 -9.58
N ILE A 261 8.01 4.17 -9.01
CA ILE A 261 8.39 5.56 -9.35
C ILE A 261 8.85 5.64 -10.80
N ILE A 262 9.69 4.69 -11.23
CA ILE A 262 10.18 4.68 -12.62
C ILE A 262 9.15 4.17 -13.62
N GLY A 263 8.01 3.64 -13.15
CA GLY A 263 6.85 3.37 -14.00
C GLY A 263 6.31 4.63 -14.68
N GLU A 264 6.62 5.82 -14.14
CA GLU A 264 6.35 7.10 -14.78
C GLU A 264 7.24 7.37 -15.99
N LEU A 265 8.37 6.66 -16.15
CA LEU A 265 9.32 6.84 -17.24
C LEU A 265 9.08 5.82 -18.37
N GLU A 266 9.26 6.24 -19.63
CA GLU A 266 9.08 5.35 -20.79
C GLU A 266 10.26 4.38 -20.98
N ALA A 267 11.41 4.68 -20.36
CA ALA A 267 12.66 3.97 -20.56
C ALA A 267 12.64 2.53 -20.02
N SER A 268 11.79 2.23 -19.04
CA SER A 268 11.71 0.90 -18.41
C SER A 268 10.26 0.46 -18.24
N PHE A 269 9.91 -0.67 -18.83
CA PHE A 269 8.66 -1.36 -18.59
C PHE A 269 8.72 -2.11 -17.25
N ILE A 270 7.77 -1.80 -16.38
CA ILE A 270 7.73 -2.29 -14.99
C ILE A 270 6.78 -3.48 -14.78
N GLY A 271 6.36 -4.18 -15.85
CA GLY A 271 5.50 -5.37 -15.73
C GLY A 271 4.00 -5.14 -15.91
N ILE A 272 3.52 -3.90 -15.81
CA ILE A 272 2.09 -3.57 -16.03
C ILE A 272 1.75 -3.74 -17.51
N GLY A 273 0.98 -4.78 -17.85
CA GLY A 273 0.83 -5.27 -19.22
C GLY A 273 1.18 -6.74 -19.37
N TYR A 274 1.83 -7.33 -18.35
CA TYR A 274 2.28 -8.72 -18.28
C TYR A 274 1.84 -9.37 -16.95
N THR A 275 2.21 -10.63 -16.71
CA THR A 275 1.82 -11.41 -15.51
C THR A 275 2.65 -11.10 -14.26
N LEU A 276 3.63 -10.18 -14.36
CA LEU A 276 4.54 -9.81 -13.29
C LEU A 276 4.51 -8.28 -13.04
N PRO A 277 3.35 -7.69 -12.70
CA PRO A 277 3.28 -6.26 -12.42
C PRO A 277 4.24 -5.87 -11.30
N PHE A 278 4.98 -4.79 -11.51
CA PHE A 278 6.06 -4.27 -10.65
C PHE A 278 7.26 -5.22 -10.45
N GLY A 279 7.26 -6.42 -11.04
CA GLY A 279 8.29 -7.43 -10.78
C GLY A 279 9.47 -7.41 -11.74
N VAL A 280 9.52 -6.47 -12.68
CA VAL A 280 10.51 -6.47 -13.77
C VAL A 280 11.00 -5.07 -14.12
N PHE A 281 12.18 -5.01 -14.72
CA PHE A 281 12.66 -3.88 -15.50
C PHE A 281 12.99 -4.39 -16.90
N ALA A 282 12.29 -3.91 -17.93
CA ALA A 282 12.45 -4.43 -19.28
C ALA A 282 12.28 -3.38 -20.37
N SER A 283 12.88 -3.61 -21.54
CA SER A 283 12.72 -2.77 -22.72
C SER A 283 13.05 -3.56 -23.99
N GLU A 284 12.72 -3.01 -25.15
CA GLU A 284 12.96 -3.64 -26.46
C GLU A 284 14.47 -3.73 -26.79
N TRP A 285 15.28 -2.86 -26.19
CA TRP A 285 16.71 -2.67 -26.51
C TRP A 285 17.68 -3.19 -25.44
N ILE A 286 17.18 -3.73 -24.33
CA ILE A 286 18.04 -4.24 -23.26
C ILE A 286 18.59 -5.62 -23.64
N ASN A 287 19.89 -5.84 -23.43
CA ASN A 287 20.47 -7.17 -23.26
C ASN A 287 20.24 -7.64 -21.82
N GLY A 288 19.29 -8.56 -21.62
CA GLY A 288 18.86 -9.01 -20.30
C GLY A 288 19.96 -9.70 -19.47
N LEU A 289 20.87 -10.42 -20.11
CA LEU A 289 21.99 -11.09 -19.43
C LEU A 289 22.98 -10.07 -18.87
N LYS A 290 23.48 -9.17 -19.72
CA LYS A 290 24.41 -8.10 -19.30
C LYS A 290 23.81 -7.23 -18.22
N TYR A 291 22.51 -6.95 -18.32
CA TYR A 291 21.81 -6.14 -17.33
C TYR A 291 21.68 -6.85 -15.97
N ALA A 292 21.35 -8.14 -15.97
CA ALA A 292 21.33 -8.96 -14.74
C ALA A 292 22.72 -9.06 -14.10
N GLU A 293 23.76 -9.32 -14.89
CA GLU A 293 25.15 -9.40 -14.42
C GLU A 293 25.59 -8.08 -13.76
N ALA A 294 25.38 -6.95 -14.45
CA ALA A 294 25.75 -5.64 -13.94
C ALA A 294 24.98 -5.27 -12.65
N LEU A 295 23.69 -5.57 -12.57
CA LEU A 295 22.91 -5.32 -11.35
C LEU A 295 23.34 -6.21 -10.19
N ASN A 296 23.59 -7.49 -10.42
CA ASN A 296 24.04 -8.41 -9.38
C ASN A 296 25.47 -8.09 -8.91
N ALA A 297 26.31 -7.48 -9.76
CA ALA A 297 27.65 -7.01 -9.41
C ALA A 297 27.63 -5.80 -8.44
N LEU A 298 26.50 -5.12 -8.27
CA LEU A 298 26.34 -4.10 -7.23
C LEU A 298 26.26 -4.69 -5.81
N HIS A 299 26.06 -6.00 -5.67
CA HIS A 299 25.92 -6.69 -4.39
C HIS A 299 24.89 -6.03 -3.45
N LEU A 300 23.76 -5.61 -4.00
CA LEU A 300 22.68 -5.03 -3.22
C LEU A 300 22.11 -6.05 -2.23
N ASP A 301 21.96 -5.64 -0.97
CA ASP A 301 21.48 -6.51 0.08
C ASP A 301 20.04 -6.98 -0.18
N GLY A 302 19.81 -8.29 -0.02
CA GLY A 302 18.47 -8.87 0.01
C GLY A 302 17.68 -8.82 -1.30
N VAL A 303 18.35 -8.60 -2.44
CA VAL A 303 17.74 -8.64 -3.77
C VAL A 303 18.61 -9.43 -4.75
N HIS A 304 17.95 -10.11 -5.69
CA HIS A 304 18.60 -10.78 -6.82
C HIS A 304 17.88 -10.46 -8.13
N PHE A 305 18.63 -10.33 -9.21
CA PHE A 305 18.11 -10.02 -10.54
C PHE A 305 18.33 -11.19 -11.49
N ARG A 306 17.24 -11.71 -12.06
CA ARG A 306 17.29 -12.81 -13.04
C ARG A 306 16.92 -12.28 -14.42
N GLN A 307 17.71 -12.60 -15.45
CA GLN A 307 17.33 -12.25 -16.82
C GLN A 307 15.95 -12.81 -17.21
N ILE A 308 15.19 -12.04 -17.99
CA ILE A 308 13.87 -12.45 -18.50
C ILE A 308 13.64 -11.90 -19.91
N THR A 309 12.86 -12.64 -20.71
CA THR A 309 12.36 -12.23 -22.03
C THR A 309 10.90 -12.60 -22.13
N PHE A 310 10.06 -11.67 -22.56
CA PHE A 310 8.61 -11.88 -22.62
C PHE A 310 7.93 -10.90 -23.58
N THR A 311 6.64 -11.12 -23.84
CA THR A 311 5.81 -10.25 -24.67
C THR A 311 4.56 -9.82 -23.88
N PRO A 312 4.37 -8.51 -23.60
CA PRO A 312 3.18 -8.00 -22.91
C PRO A 312 1.88 -8.26 -23.68
N TYR A 313 0.78 -8.44 -22.94
CA TYR A 313 -0.55 -8.75 -23.48
C TYR A 313 -1.40 -7.50 -23.76
N TYR A 314 -1.15 -6.38 -23.08
CA TYR A 314 -1.94 -5.15 -23.19
C TYR A 314 -1.11 -3.88 -22.89
N LYS A 315 -1.72 -2.69 -23.03
CA LYS A 315 -1.09 -1.35 -22.95
C LYS A 315 0.00 -1.10 -24.01
N ASP A 316 0.80 -0.05 -23.81
CA ASP A 316 1.70 0.56 -24.79
C ASP A 316 2.79 -0.37 -25.35
N LYS A 317 3.08 -1.49 -24.68
CA LYS A 317 4.07 -2.49 -25.11
C LYS A 317 3.46 -3.81 -25.59
N LYS A 318 2.14 -3.86 -25.81
CA LYS A 318 1.44 -5.06 -26.32
C LYS A 318 2.12 -5.61 -27.58
N GLY A 319 2.38 -6.92 -27.60
CA GLY A 319 2.91 -7.63 -28.77
C GLY A 319 4.41 -7.42 -29.05
N LYS A 320 5.08 -6.54 -28.29
CA LYS A 320 6.52 -6.27 -28.45
C LYS A 320 7.32 -7.19 -27.55
N LYS A 321 8.35 -7.84 -28.10
CA LYS A 321 9.27 -8.65 -27.30
C LYS A 321 10.16 -7.72 -26.47
N LEU A 322 10.11 -7.89 -25.16
CA LEU A 322 10.91 -7.15 -24.20
C LEU A 322 11.94 -8.07 -23.55
N TYR A 323 13.07 -7.47 -23.18
CA TYR A 323 14.20 -8.12 -22.54
C TYR A 323 14.56 -7.31 -21.29
N GLY A 324 15.05 -7.98 -20.25
CA GLY A 324 15.47 -7.29 -19.04
C GLY A 324 15.66 -8.24 -17.89
N VAL A 325 15.28 -7.78 -16.69
CA VAL A 325 15.43 -8.54 -15.45
C VAL A 325 14.12 -8.64 -14.68
N GLN A 326 13.94 -9.76 -13.99
CA GLN A 326 12.96 -9.93 -12.93
C GLN A 326 13.64 -9.71 -11.58
N VAL A 327 12.95 -8.99 -10.69
CA VAL A 327 13.41 -8.67 -9.34
C VAL A 327 12.93 -9.75 -8.37
N TYR A 328 13.85 -10.30 -7.58
CA TYR A 328 13.56 -11.24 -6.49
C TYR A 328 14.02 -10.62 -5.17
N ILE A 329 13.10 -10.44 -4.23
CA ILE A 329 13.44 -10.08 -2.84
C ILE A 329 13.86 -11.37 -2.12
N THR A 330 15.13 -11.45 -1.71
CA THR A 330 15.73 -12.63 -1.09
C THR A 330 15.90 -12.49 0.43
N ASP A 331 16.05 -11.26 0.92
CA ASP A 331 16.11 -10.94 2.35
C ASP A 331 15.38 -9.61 2.59
N TYR A 332 14.13 -9.70 3.05
CA TYR A 332 13.27 -8.54 3.24
C TYR A 332 13.81 -7.59 4.29
N ASP A 333 14.43 -8.07 5.36
CA ASP A 333 14.85 -7.20 6.45
C ASP A 333 16.03 -6.31 6.05
N LYS A 334 16.87 -6.79 5.14
CA LYS A 334 18.04 -6.04 4.66
C LYS A 334 17.79 -5.18 3.43
N VAL A 335 16.90 -5.62 2.52
CA VAL A 335 16.69 -4.91 1.25
C VAL A 335 16.15 -3.49 1.46
N ARG A 336 16.60 -2.54 0.64
CA ARG A 336 16.01 -1.20 0.55
C ARG A 336 15.16 -1.13 -0.71
N LEU A 337 13.86 -1.35 -0.54
CA LEU A 337 12.93 -1.61 -1.65
C LEU A 337 12.95 -0.44 -2.63
N SER A 338 12.74 0.77 -2.12
CA SER A 338 12.59 1.98 -2.94
C SER A 338 13.84 2.36 -3.73
N GLU A 339 15.01 1.88 -3.32
CA GLU A 339 16.30 2.22 -3.94
C GLU A 339 16.61 1.36 -5.18
N ILE A 340 15.99 0.18 -5.29
CA ILE A 340 16.21 -0.79 -6.37
C ILE A 340 16.06 -0.13 -7.75
N GLN A 341 15.00 0.67 -7.96
CA GLN A 341 14.76 1.33 -9.25
C GLN A 341 15.81 2.38 -9.64
N PHE A 342 16.43 3.05 -8.67
CA PHE A 342 17.46 4.04 -8.98
C PHE A 342 18.78 3.35 -9.37
N HIS A 343 19.12 2.24 -8.71
CA HIS A 343 20.22 1.38 -9.14
C HIS A 343 19.96 0.75 -10.52
N ALA A 344 18.73 0.31 -10.77
CA ALA A 344 18.29 -0.17 -12.08
C ALA A 344 18.49 0.88 -13.17
N LEU A 345 18.02 2.11 -12.96
CA LEU A 345 18.24 3.22 -13.90
C LEU A 345 19.72 3.57 -14.09
N ALA A 346 20.52 3.56 -13.03
CA ALA A 346 21.95 3.86 -13.09
C ALA A 346 22.68 2.84 -14.00
N VAL A 347 22.43 1.54 -13.79
CA VAL A 347 23.01 0.48 -14.62
C VAL A 347 22.50 0.55 -16.06
N LEU A 348 21.22 0.91 -16.28
CA LEU A 348 20.74 1.15 -17.65
C LEU A 348 21.46 2.30 -18.32
N LYS A 349 21.77 3.38 -17.59
CA LYS A 349 22.51 4.50 -18.18
C LYS A 349 23.94 4.09 -18.54
N ASP A 350 24.61 3.35 -17.67
CA ASP A 350 25.97 2.87 -17.90
C ASP A 350 26.06 1.93 -19.11
N LEU A 351 25.16 0.95 -19.20
CA LEU A 351 25.14 -0.01 -20.32
C LEU A 351 24.67 0.61 -21.65
N TYR A 352 23.87 1.68 -21.59
CA TYR A 352 23.25 2.31 -22.76
C TYR A 352 23.34 3.84 -22.68
N PRO A 353 24.55 4.44 -22.78
CA PRO A 353 24.77 5.87 -22.54
C PRO A 353 24.02 6.77 -23.53
N ASP A 354 23.76 6.29 -24.74
CA ASP A 354 23.02 7.04 -25.77
C ASP A 354 21.50 7.04 -25.54
N LYS A 355 20.99 6.25 -24.59
CA LYS A 355 19.57 6.27 -24.23
C LYS A 355 19.31 7.41 -23.27
N ASP A 356 18.31 8.22 -23.63
CA ASP A 356 17.71 9.16 -22.70
C ASP A 356 16.67 8.42 -21.86
N LEU A 357 17.00 8.20 -20.59
CA LEU A 357 16.13 7.47 -19.65
C LEU A 357 14.96 8.34 -19.16
N PHE A 358 15.07 9.65 -19.37
CA PHE A 358 14.04 10.62 -19.04
C PHE A 358 13.34 11.14 -20.31
N ALA A 359 13.70 10.68 -21.52
CA ALA A 359 12.96 11.06 -22.73
C ALA A 359 11.48 10.69 -22.59
N GLY A 360 10.59 11.65 -22.86
CA GLY A 360 9.15 11.47 -22.77
C GLY A 360 8.38 12.80 -22.74
N LYS A 361 7.05 12.69 -22.70
CA LYS A 361 6.15 13.86 -22.60
C LYS A 361 6.41 14.62 -21.29
N GLU A 362 6.55 15.95 -21.37
CA GLU A 362 6.84 16.84 -20.22
C GLU A 362 5.98 16.58 -18.96
N ASN A 363 4.73 16.13 -19.13
CA ASN A 363 3.82 15.82 -18.03
C ASN A 363 4.28 14.66 -17.12
N ARG A 364 5.15 13.75 -17.59
CA ARG A 364 5.61 12.59 -16.81
C ARG A 364 6.66 12.96 -15.77
N PHE A 365 7.48 13.99 -16.00
CA PHE A 365 8.43 14.49 -15.00
C PHE A 365 7.72 15.08 -13.78
N ASN A 366 6.66 15.85 -14.02
CA ASN A 366 5.85 16.38 -12.95
C ASN A 366 5.24 15.25 -12.09
N MET A 367 4.80 14.16 -12.70
CA MET A 367 4.29 13.01 -11.94
C MET A 367 5.41 12.28 -11.20
N PHE A 368 6.55 12.03 -11.85
CA PHE A 368 7.74 11.44 -11.22
C PHE A 368 8.16 12.24 -9.98
N ASP A 369 8.26 13.57 -10.10
CA ASP A 369 8.66 14.45 -9.00
C ASP A 369 7.61 14.49 -7.88
N LYS A 370 6.32 14.47 -8.23
CA LYS A 370 5.23 14.35 -7.24
C LYS A 370 5.31 13.03 -6.47
N VAL A 371 5.49 11.92 -7.17
CA VAL A 371 5.66 10.60 -6.54
C VAL A 371 6.90 10.57 -5.65
N CYS A 372 8.01 11.18 -6.08
CA CYS A 372 9.22 11.39 -5.25
C CYS A 372 9.00 12.37 -4.09
N GLY A 373 8.01 13.25 -4.19
CA GLY A 373 7.73 14.33 -3.24
C GLY A 373 8.70 15.52 -3.37
N THR A 374 9.45 15.59 -4.47
CA THR A 374 10.46 16.61 -4.79
C THR A 374 11.05 16.35 -6.18
N ASP A 375 11.48 17.40 -6.87
CA ASP A 375 12.33 17.35 -8.06
C ASP A 375 13.82 17.08 -7.75
N LEU A 376 14.25 17.23 -6.50
CA LEU A 376 15.65 17.03 -6.11
C LEU A 376 16.13 15.60 -6.36
N ILE A 377 15.22 14.62 -6.38
CA ILE A 377 15.55 13.25 -6.77
C ILE A 377 15.94 13.20 -8.24
N ARG A 378 15.05 13.65 -9.13
CA ARG A 378 15.32 13.66 -10.56
C ARG A 378 16.54 14.51 -10.89
N THR A 379 16.56 15.75 -10.43
CA THR A 379 17.60 16.73 -10.78
C THR A 379 18.99 16.37 -10.25
N ASN A 380 19.11 15.74 -9.06
CA ASN A 380 20.39 15.23 -8.60
C ASN A 380 20.76 13.93 -9.32
N PHE A 381 19.81 13.01 -9.51
CA PHE A 381 20.07 11.75 -10.22
C PHE A 381 20.59 12.00 -11.63
N THR A 382 19.96 12.90 -12.40
CA THR A 382 20.32 13.14 -13.80
C THR A 382 21.66 13.84 -14.02
N LYS A 383 22.36 14.29 -12.95
CA LYS A 383 23.70 14.89 -13.08
C LYS A 383 24.71 13.85 -13.54
N ASN A 384 24.76 12.70 -12.85
CA ASN A 384 25.72 11.63 -13.16
C ASN A 384 25.06 10.25 -13.32
N TYR A 385 23.74 10.14 -13.15
CA TYR A 385 22.98 8.89 -13.14
C TYR A 385 23.49 7.90 -12.08
N LEU A 386 23.87 8.43 -10.91
CA LEU A 386 24.32 7.65 -9.77
C LEU A 386 23.32 7.81 -8.63
N PHE A 387 22.94 6.70 -8.00
CA PHE A 387 22.11 6.77 -6.80
C PHE A 387 22.83 7.45 -5.63
N ASP A 388 24.17 7.40 -5.58
CA ASP A 388 24.96 8.06 -4.54
C ASP A 388 24.75 9.58 -4.48
N ASP A 389 24.44 10.22 -5.61
CA ASP A 389 24.13 11.67 -5.65
C ASP A 389 22.78 12.02 -5.02
N VAL A 390 21.90 11.02 -4.88
CA VAL A 390 20.53 11.18 -4.41
C VAL A 390 20.35 10.61 -3.00
N LYS A 391 21.11 9.56 -2.67
CA LYS A 391 21.03 8.79 -1.43
C LYS A 391 21.01 9.66 -0.16
N PRO A 392 21.86 10.71 -0.01
CA PRO A 392 21.79 11.58 1.16
C PRO A 392 20.43 12.26 1.29
N TYR A 393 19.84 12.71 0.18
CA TYR A 393 18.54 13.37 0.17
C TYR A 393 17.40 12.38 0.40
N TRP A 394 17.42 11.23 -0.29
CA TRP A 394 16.39 10.20 -0.18
C TRP A 394 16.27 9.68 1.26
N ARG A 395 17.38 9.54 1.98
CA ARG A 395 17.37 9.00 3.35
C ARG A 395 17.25 10.06 4.45
N LYS A 396 17.28 11.36 4.12
CA LYS A 396 17.48 12.45 5.09
C LYS A 396 16.43 12.52 6.21
N ASP A 397 15.20 12.11 5.93
CA ASP A 397 14.07 12.27 6.86
C ASP A 397 13.71 10.98 7.61
N GLU A 398 14.34 9.85 7.29
CA GLU A 398 13.89 8.53 7.78
C GLU A 398 13.98 8.40 9.30
N GLU A 399 15.10 8.80 9.90
CA GLU A 399 15.30 8.70 11.34
C GLU A 399 14.40 9.68 12.11
N ALA A 400 14.32 10.92 11.62
CA ALA A 400 13.44 11.93 12.21
C ALA A 400 11.97 11.48 12.17
N PHE A 401 11.53 10.90 11.05
CA PHE A 401 10.19 10.35 10.92
C PHE A 401 9.95 9.15 11.83
N ARG A 402 10.91 8.23 11.98
CA ARG A 402 10.79 7.11 12.93
C ARG A 402 10.59 7.59 14.37
N LYS A 403 11.36 8.58 14.81
CA LYS A 403 11.21 9.19 16.15
C LYS A 403 9.85 9.86 16.31
N LYS A 404 9.43 10.63 15.30
CA LYS A 404 8.15 11.35 15.32
C LYS A 404 6.95 10.38 15.32
N SER A 405 6.98 9.36 14.47
CA SER A 405 5.89 8.40 14.32
C SER A 405 5.71 7.47 15.51
N ALA A 406 6.75 7.24 16.32
CA ALA A 406 6.70 6.40 17.52
C ALA A 406 5.61 6.82 18.53
N VAL A 407 5.28 8.11 18.60
CA VAL A 407 4.24 8.64 19.50
C VAL A 407 2.83 8.20 19.08
N TYR A 408 2.64 7.84 17.81
CA TYR A 408 1.34 7.49 17.23
C TYR A 408 1.16 5.98 17.05
N MET A 409 2.15 5.18 17.42
CA MET A 409 2.09 3.74 17.25
C MET A 409 1.08 3.09 18.19
N MET A 410 0.22 2.22 17.65
CA MET A 410 -0.77 1.44 18.39
C MET A 410 -0.30 0.00 18.64
N TYR A 411 0.76 -0.42 17.94
CA TYR A 411 1.26 -1.79 17.95
C TYR A 411 2.75 -1.82 18.26
N ARG A 412 3.20 -2.94 18.84
CA ARG A 412 4.61 -3.16 19.22
C ARG A 412 5.35 -4.01 18.20
#